data_AF-A0A223AYX0-F1
#
_entry.id   AF-A0A223AYX0-F1
#
_cell.length_a   1.000
_cell.length_b   1.000
_cell.length_c   1.000
_cell.angle_alpha   90.00
_cell.angle_beta   90.00
_cell.angle_gamma   90.00
#
_symmetry.space_group_name_H-M   'P 1'
#
loop_
_entity.id
_entity.type
_entity.pdbx_description
1 polymer ?
#
loop_
_entity_poly.entity_id
_entity_poly.type
_entity_poly.pdbx_seq_one_letter_code
_entity_poly.pdbx_strand_id
1 'polypeptide(L)'
;MKKIFRYIILSFALMMLVACGKPDSQKAFEKGFKETMADINKKMNEDENEVTKMMAKILEKSTYTVNKVEENGNVSELDVTIKAVNLTKYLTEFMVSLKPLVESNMGEEAFTKATVNYFSDLSKKDLDYTETNVKVHMEKIDGEWKVINTDDILVGIFGGLKEFVRSPLN
;
A
#
# COMPACT_ATOMS: atom_id res chain seq x y z
N MET A 1 35.19 8.17 -44.14
CA MET A 1 34.34 7.21 -43.40
C MET A 1 34.32 7.40 -41.87
N LYS A 2 35.38 7.90 -41.22
CA LYS A 2 35.46 8.03 -39.74
C LYS A 2 34.39 8.94 -39.10
N LYS A 3 33.93 10.00 -39.79
CA LYS A 3 32.94 10.94 -39.24
C LYS A 3 31.53 10.36 -39.19
N ILE A 4 31.08 9.69 -40.27
CA ILE A 4 29.75 9.08 -40.37
C ILE A 4 29.61 7.93 -39.38
N PHE A 5 30.65 7.10 -39.23
CA PHE A 5 30.68 6.00 -38.25
C PHE A 5 30.54 6.51 -36.80
N ARG A 6 31.15 7.67 -36.50
CA ARG A 6 31.06 8.31 -35.18
C ARG A 6 29.66 8.82 -34.88
N TYR A 7 28.94 9.35 -35.87
CA TYR A 7 27.53 9.78 -35.70
C TYR A 7 26.56 8.61 -35.56
N ILE A 8 26.79 7.49 -36.26
CA ILE A 8 25.98 6.26 -36.11
C ILE A 8 26.16 5.67 -34.71
N ILE A 9 27.39 5.61 -34.19
CA ILE A 9 27.66 5.14 -32.82
C ILE A 9 27.05 6.09 -31.78
N LEU A 10 27.16 7.41 -31.97
CA LEU A 10 26.54 8.38 -31.06
C LEU A 10 25.01 8.26 -31.06
N SER A 11 24.40 8.03 -32.23
CA SER A 11 22.96 7.81 -32.40
C SER A 11 22.51 6.53 -31.71
N PHE A 12 23.26 5.43 -31.83
CA PHE A 12 22.98 4.17 -31.12
C PHE A 12 23.13 4.30 -29.60
N ALA A 13 24.14 5.04 -29.13
CA ALA A 13 24.32 5.34 -27.72
C ALA A 13 23.17 6.22 -27.17
N LEU A 14 22.67 7.18 -27.95
CA LEU A 14 21.49 7.98 -27.58
C LEU A 14 20.21 7.13 -27.51
N MET A 15 20.03 6.17 -28.43
CA MET A 15 18.91 5.24 -28.42
C MET A 15 18.93 4.29 -27.22
N MET A 16 20.10 3.84 -26.77
CA MET A 16 20.24 3.06 -25.53
C MET A 16 19.99 3.88 -24.26
N LEU A 17 20.16 5.21 -24.30
CA LEU A 17 19.88 6.10 -23.16
C LEU A 17 18.39 6.43 -22.98
N VAL A 18 17.56 6.27 -24.03
CA VAL A 18 16.09 6.43 -23.92
C VAL A 18 15.43 5.26 -23.18
N ALA A 19 16.14 4.14 -23.03
CA ALA A 19 15.71 2.97 -22.28
C ALA A 19 15.92 3.09 -20.74
N CYS A 20 16.45 4.22 -20.26
CA CYS A 20 16.65 4.47 -18.83
C CYS A 20 15.43 5.09 -18.10
N GLY A 21 14.26 5.15 -18.75
CA GLY A 21 13.02 5.58 -18.10
C GLY A 21 12.35 4.43 -17.34
N LYS A 22 11.65 4.74 -16.24
CA LYS A 22 10.76 3.76 -15.59
C LYS A 22 9.77 3.18 -16.63
N PRO A 23 9.51 1.86 -16.65
CA PRO A 23 8.50 1.26 -17.51
C PRO A 23 7.12 1.92 -17.32
N ASP A 24 6.28 1.87 -18.35
CA ASP A 24 4.98 2.54 -18.29
C ASP A 24 4.04 1.82 -17.30
N SER A 25 4.17 0.50 -17.15
CA SER A 25 3.46 -0.25 -16.11
C SER A 25 3.84 0.23 -14.71
N GLN A 26 5.11 0.50 -14.45
CA GLN A 26 5.57 1.08 -13.18
C GLN A 26 4.96 2.45 -12.92
N LYS A 27 4.95 3.36 -13.90
CA LYS A 27 4.33 4.68 -13.73
C LYS A 27 2.83 4.57 -13.41
N ALA A 28 2.14 3.66 -14.10
CA ALA A 28 0.73 3.41 -13.87
C ALA A 28 0.45 2.84 -12.48
N PHE A 29 1.26 1.89 -12.01
CA PHE A 29 1.20 1.40 -10.64
C PHE A 29 1.45 2.51 -9.62
N GLU A 30 2.51 3.31 -9.78
CA GLU A 30 2.86 4.39 -8.86
C GLU A 30 1.75 5.45 -8.75
N LYS A 31 1.06 5.72 -9.86
CA LYS A 31 -0.13 6.58 -9.90
C LYS A 31 -1.32 5.92 -9.22
N GLY A 32 -1.65 4.68 -9.59
CA GLY A 32 -2.78 3.94 -9.04
C GLY A 32 -2.68 3.69 -7.54
N PHE A 33 -1.47 3.44 -7.01
CA PHE A 33 -1.24 3.31 -5.57
C PHE A 33 -1.56 4.62 -4.84
N LYS A 34 -1.14 5.77 -5.37
CA LYS A 34 -1.44 7.08 -4.78
C LYS A 34 -2.93 7.39 -4.81
N GLU A 35 -3.60 7.10 -5.93
CA GLU A 35 -5.05 7.26 -6.07
C GLU A 35 -5.80 6.36 -5.08
N THR A 36 -5.39 5.09 -4.96
CA THR A 36 -5.96 4.14 -3.99
C THR A 36 -5.81 4.65 -2.55
N MET A 37 -4.61 5.12 -2.17
CA MET A 37 -4.38 5.68 -0.83
C MET A 37 -5.21 6.95 -0.59
N ALA A 38 -5.34 7.81 -1.59
CA ALA A 38 -6.17 9.01 -1.49
C ALA A 38 -7.66 8.66 -1.33
N ASP A 39 -8.15 7.66 -2.06
CA ASP A 39 -9.54 7.18 -1.97
C ASP A 39 -9.84 6.53 -0.61
N ILE A 40 -8.93 5.68 -0.10
CA ILE A 40 -9.03 5.09 1.25
C ILE A 40 -9.10 6.22 2.27
N ASN A 41 -8.15 7.15 2.21
CA ASN A 41 -8.07 8.25 3.16
C ASN A 41 -9.31 9.14 3.11
N LYS A 42 -9.82 9.46 1.91
CA LYS A 42 -11.04 10.23 1.74
C LYS A 42 -12.23 9.53 2.40
N LYS A 43 -12.48 8.26 2.04
CA LYS A 43 -13.60 7.47 2.57
C LYS A 43 -13.56 7.37 4.10
N MET A 44 -12.37 7.18 4.67
CA MET A 44 -12.20 7.04 6.12
C MET A 44 -12.32 8.37 6.87
N ASN A 45 -11.99 9.50 6.25
CA ASN A 45 -12.15 10.82 6.86
C ASN A 45 -13.59 11.37 6.73
N GLU A 46 -14.36 10.91 5.74
CA GLU A 46 -15.79 11.21 5.61
C GLU A 46 -16.66 10.43 6.61
N ASP A 47 -16.12 9.38 7.25
CA ASP A 47 -16.79 8.62 8.32
C ASP A 47 -16.95 9.48 9.59
N GLU A 48 -18.09 9.36 10.28
CA GLU A 48 -18.35 10.08 11.54
C GLU A 48 -17.55 9.50 12.72
N ASN A 49 -17.08 8.25 12.61
CA ASN A 49 -16.33 7.55 13.64
C ASN A 49 -14.87 8.04 13.72
N GLU A 50 -14.52 8.67 14.84
CA GLU A 50 -13.17 9.18 15.11
C GLU A 50 -12.08 8.10 15.05
N VAL A 51 -12.38 6.84 15.39
CA VAL A 51 -11.42 5.73 15.28
C VAL A 51 -11.11 5.44 13.81
N THR A 52 -12.11 5.51 12.92
CA THR A 52 -11.90 5.35 11.47
C THR A 52 -10.94 6.43 10.94
N LYS A 53 -11.12 7.69 11.36
CA LYS A 53 -10.21 8.79 10.99
C LYS A 53 -8.78 8.57 11.52
N MET A 54 -8.63 8.04 12.73
CA MET A 54 -7.32 7.69 13.30
C MET A 54 -6.66 6.56 12.51
N MET A 55 -7.43 5.56 12.11
CA MET A 55 -6.93 4.48 11.25
C MET A 55 -6.49 4.99 9.88
N ALA A 56 -7.17 5.97 9.30
CA ALA A 56 -6.75 6.61 8.06
C ALA A 56 -5.32 7.17 8.18
N LYS A 57 -5.05 7.94 9.25
CA LYS A 57 -3.71 8.50 9.54
C LYS A 57 -2.63 7.44 9.75
N ILE A 58 -3.01 6.27 10.27
CA ILE A 58 -2.09 5.14 10.44
C ILE A 58 -1.76 4.53 9.07
N LEU A 59 -2.77 4.27 8.23
CA LEU A 59 -2.59 3.69 6.91
C LEU A 59 -1.82 4.62 5.95
N GLU A 60 -2.02 5.93 6.04
CA GLU A 60 -1.29 6.96 5.26
C GLU A 60 0.23 6.87 5.40
N LYS A 61 0.74 6.27 6.49
CA LYS A 61 2.18 6.07 6.71
C LYS A 61 2.77 4.93 5.87
N SER A 62 1.94 4.18 5.16
CA SER A 62 2.38 3.08 4.30
C SER A 62 3.16 3.61 3.10
N THR A 63 4.24 2.92 2.76
CA THR A 63 5.09 3.23 1.60
C THR A 63 5.30 1.97 0.77
N TYR A 64 5.84 2.13 -0.44
CA TYR A 64 6.18 1.00 -1.30
C TYR A 64 7.52 1.21 -1.97
N THR A 65 8.15 0.09 -2.35
CA THR A 65 9.33 0.04 -3.22
C THR A 65 9.04 -0.92 -4.37
N VAL A 66 9.18 -0.45 -5.61
CA VAL A 66 9.15 -1.32 -6.79
C VAL A 66 10.56 -1.85 -7.01
N ASN A 67 10.75 -3.15 -6.77
CA ASN A 67 12.05 -3.80 -6.83
C ASN A 67 12.41 -4.25 -8.24
N LYS A 68 11.41 -4.71 -8.98
CA LYS A 68 11.58 -5.27 -10.33
C LYS A 68 10.33 -5.04 -11.16
N VAL A 69 10.52 -4.89 -12.47
CA VAL A 69 9.45 -4.76 -13.45
C VAL A 69 9.79 -5.63 -14.64
N GLU A 70 8.86 -6.49 -15.04
CA GLU A 70 8.90 -7.24 -16.30
C GLU A 70 7.69 -6.83 -17.12
N GLU A 71 7.91 -6.19 -18.26
CA GLU A 71 6.85 -5.75 -19.18
C GLU A 71 6.98 -6.54 -20.49
N ASN A 72 5.97 -7.36 -20.80
CA ASN A 72 5.94 -8.26 -21.95
C ASN A 72 4.66 -8.01 -22.77
N GLY A 73 4.73 -7.08 -23.72
CA GLY A 73 3.59 -6.71 -24.56
C GLY A 73 2.49 -6.04 -23.75
N ASN A 74 1.35 -6.72 -23.58
CA ASN A 74 0.19 -6.21 -22.86
C ASN A 74 0.11 -6.69 -21.40
N VAL A 75 1.13 -7.41 -20.91
CA VAL A 75 1.19 -7.92 -19.53
C VAL A 75 2.43 -7.38 -18.85
N SER A 76 2.32 -7.05 -17.57
CA SER A 76 3.47 -6.71 -16.74
C SER A 76 3.37 -7.33 -15.36
N GLU A 77 4.51 -7.77 -14.84
CA GLU A 77 4.67 -8.18 -13.44
C GLU A 77 5.62 -7.21 -12.74
N LEU A 78 5.22 -6.72 -11.57
CA LEU A 78 6.08 -5.89 -10.72
C LEU A 78 6.28 -6.60 -9.38
N ASP A 79 7.52 -6.74 -8.95
CA ASP A 79 7.83 -7.17 -7.59
C ASP A 79 7.85 -5.92 -6.70
N VAL A 80 6.88 -5.79 -5.81
CA VAL A 80 6.69 -4.61 -4.96
C VAL A 80 6.79 -5.01 -3.49
N THR A 81 7.59 -4.28 -2.72
CA THR A 81 7.58 -4.37 -1.26
C THR A 81 6.72 -3.23 -0.71
N ILE A 82 5.64 -3.56 -0.02
CA ILE A 82 4.79 -2.60 0.70
C ILE A 82 5.23 -2.60 2.16
N LYS A 83 5.65 -1.45 2.66
CA LYS A 83 5.99 -1.22 4.06
C LYS A 83 4.84 -0.48 4.73
N ALA A 84 4.09 -1.20 5.55
CA ALA A 84 2.91 -0.69 6.24
C ALA A 84 3.10 -0.78 7.76
N VAL A 85 2.28 -0.04 8.51
CA VAL A 85 2.27 -0.14 9.98
C VAL A 85 1.92 -1.58 10.38
N ASN A 86 2.61 -2.12 11.38
CA ASN A 86 2.37 -3.46 11.89
C ASN A 86 1.07 -3.52 12.71
N LEU A 87 -0.07 -3.47 12.01
CA LEU A 87 -1.39 -3.49 12.62
C LEU A 87 -1.62 -4.75 13.46
N THR A 88 -1.09 -5.91 13.05
CA THR A 88 -1.18 -7.15 13.83
C THR A 88 -0.60 -6.99 15.23
N LYS A 89 0.60 -6.39 15.33
CA LYS A 89 1.23 -6.07 16.62
C LYS A 89 0.32 -5.19 17.47
N TYR A 90 -0.15 -4.08 16.90
CA TYR A 90 -0.93 -3.09 17.66
C TYR A 90 -2.33 -3.57 18.04
N LEU A 91 -3.01 -4.31 17.17
CA LEU A 91 -4.29 -4.95 17.52
C LEU A 91 -4.08 -5.99 18.64
N THR A 92 -2.97 -6.74 18.62
CA THR A 92 -2.64 -7.68 19.69
C THR A 92 -2.37 -6.96 21.01
N GLU A 93 -1.57 -5.89 20.99
CA GLU A 93 -1.30 -5.05 22.17
C GLU A 93 -2.58 -4.43 22.72
N PHE A 94 -3.48 -3.97 21.85
CA PHE A 94 -4.78 -3.44 22.24
C PHE A 94 -5.61 -4.50 22.96
N MET A 95 -5.76 -5.71 22.40
CA MET A 95 -6.50 -6.81 23.03
C MET A 95 -5.89 -7.19 24.39
N VAL A 96 -4.56 -7.21 24.51
CA VAL A 96 -3.88 -7.44 25.79
C VAL A 96 -4.19 -6.32 26.78
N SER A 97 -4.22 -5.06 26.34
CA SER A 97 -4.55 -3.91 27.20
C SER A 97 -5.99 -3.94 27.72
N LEU A 98 -6.91 -4.57 26.99
CA LEU A 98 -8.31 -4.72 27.40
C LEU A 98 -8.53 -5.84 28.41
N LYS A 99 -7.64 -6.83 28.50
CA LYS A 99 -7.82 -8.01 29.36
C LYS A 99 -8.23 -7.69 30.81
N PRO A 100 -7.57 -6.76 31.54
CA PRO A 100 -7.96 -6.43 32.92
C PRO A 100 -9.37 -5.81 33.00
N LEU A 101 -9.76 -5.04 31.97
CA LEU A 101 -11.05 -4.38 31.92
C LEU A 101 -12.17 -5.41 31.63
N VAL A 102 -11.92 -6.36 30.73
CA VAL A 102 -12.83 -7.49 30.47
C VAL A 102 -13.01 -8.34 31.72
N GLU A 103 -11.93 -8.64 32.45
CA GLU A 103 -11.97 -9.37 33.74
C GLU A 103 -12.79 -8.62 34.81
N SER A 104 -12.89 -7.29 34.71
CA SER A 104 -13.72 -6.44 35.56
C SER A 104 -15.16 -6.25 35.05
N ASN A 105 -15.59 -7.00 34.04
CA ASN A 105 -16.91 -6.88 33.40
C ASN A 105 -17.15 -5.50 32.76
N MET A 106 -16.19 -5.05 31.93
CA MET A 106 -16.25 -3.82 31.13
C MET A 106 -17.57 -3.68 30.35
N GLY A 107 -18.20 -2.50 30.47
CA GLY A 107 -19.30 -2.09 29.61
C GLY A 107 -18.85 -1.40 28.32
N GLU A 108 -19.79 -1.21 27.40
CA GLU A 108 -19.58 -0.63 26.07
C GLU A 108 -18.93 0.77 26.09
N GLU A 109 -19.30 1.63 27.03
CA GLU A 109 -18.72 2.97 27.18
C GLU A 109 -17.22 2.90 27.51
N ALA A 110 -16.84 2.01 28.42
CA ALA A 110 -15.45 1.81 28.81
C ALA A 110 -14.63 1.20 27.67
N PHE A 111 -15.22 0.30 26.88
CA PHE A 111 -14.61 -0.25 25.66
C PHE A 111 -14.37 0.83 24.61
N THR A 112 -15.40 1.63 24.32
CA THR A 112 -15.32 2.74 23.35
C THR A 112 -14.22 3.73 23.75
N LYS A 113 -14.18 4.13 25.03
CA LYS A 113 -13.15 5.03 25.56
C LYS A 113 -11.75 4.43 25.45
N ALA A 114 -11.59 3.15 25.79
CA ALA A 114 -10.30 2.45 25.65
C ALA A 114 -9.83 2.42 24.19
N THR A 115 -10.73 2.14 23.26
CA THR A 115 -10.47 2.14 21.81
C THR A 115 -10.01 3.50 21.32
N VAL A 116 -10.78 4.56 21.60
CA VAL A 116 -10.44 5.93 21.19
C VAL A 116 -9.10 6.36 21.76
N ASN A 117 -8.85 6.11 23.05
CA ASN A 117 -7.58 6.47 23.69
C ASN A 117 -6.40 5.73 23.03
N TYR A 118 -6.53 4.41 22.85
CA TYR A 118 -5.46 3.59 22.28
C TYR A 118 -5.07 4.06 20.87
N PHE A 119 -6.04 4.19 19.96
CA PHE A 119 -5.75 4.58 18.58
C PHE A 119 -5.38 6.07 18.45
N SER A 120 -5.86 6.94 19.33
CA SER A 120 -5.43 8.34 19.37
C SER A 120 -3.94 8.45 19.72
N ASP A 121 -3.51 7.70 20.72
CA ASP A 121 -2.10 7.65 21.12
C ASP A 121 -1.23 6.99 20.05
N LEU A 122 -1.72 5.89 19.46
CA LEU A 122 -1.02 5.18 18.40
C LEU A 122 -0.76 6.10 17.20
N SER A 123 -1.77 6.87 16.78
CA SER A 123 -1.66 7.78 15.61
C SER A 123 -0.57 8.85 15.74
N LYS A 124 -0.10 9.15 16.96
CA LYS A 124 0.90 10.19 17.27
C LYS A 124 2.31 9.63 17.52
N LYS A 125 2.46 8.32 17.68
CA LYS A 125 3.75 7.68 17.99
C LYS A 125 4.57 7.39 16.74
N ASP A 126 5.86 7.13 16.96
CA ASP A 126 6.65 6.40 15.97
C ASP A 126 6.21 4.94 15.99
N LEU A 127 6.01 4.36 14.81
CA LEU A 127 5.35 3.07 14.65
C LEU A 127 6.32 2.01 14.14
N ASP A 128 6.09 0.78 14.56
CA ASP A 128 6.70 -0.40 13.99
C ASP A 128 6.02 -0.69 12.66
N TYR A 129 6.84 -1.08 11.69
CA TYR A 129 6.39 -1.43 10.35
C TYR A 129 6.62 -2.92 10.09
N THR A 130 5.81 -3.45 9.18
CA THR A 130 6.01 -4.76 8.56
C THR A 130 6.12 -4.58 7.06
N GLU A 131 6.82 -5.50 6.41
CA GLU A 131 6.99 -5.50 4.96
C GLU A 131 6.26 -6.69 4.35
N THR A 132 5.45 -6.41 3.33
CA THR A 132 4.74 -7.41 2.54
C THR A 132 5.26 -7.36 1.12
N ASN A 133 5.80 -8.47 0.63
CA ASN A 133 6.20 -8.60 -0.76
C ASN A 133 4.98 -9.03 -1.59
N VAL A 134 4.61 -8.20 -2.55
CA VAL A 134 3.48 -8.38 -3.45
C VAL A 134 3.99 -8.48 -4.87
N LYS A 135 3.63 -9.54 -5.57
CA LYS A 135 3.77 -9.60 -7.02
C LYS A 135 2.54 -8.95 -7.63
N VAL A 136 2.70 -7.76 -8.19
CA VAL A 136 1.60 -7.01 -8.82
C VAL A 136 1.50 -7.46 -10.27
N HIS A 137 0.33 -7.95 -10.64
CA HIS A 137 -0.01 -8.32 -12.00
C HIS A 137 -0.77 -7.17 -12.66
N MET A 138 -0.31 -6.78 -13.84
CA MET A 138 -0.92 -5.71 -14.62
C MET A 138 -1.20 -6.15 -16.05
N GLU A 139 -2.31 -5.67 -16.58
CA GLU A 139 -2.70 -5.86 -17.98
C GLU A 139 -3.02 -4.52 -18.63
N LYS A 140 -2.71 -4.42 -19.92
CA LYS A 140 -3.06 -3.26 -20.73
C LYS A 140 -4.46 -3.45 -21.31
N ILE A 141 -5.43 -2.74 -20.76
CA ILE A 141 -6.84 -2.77 -21.15
C ILE A 141 -7.19 -1.41 -21.76
N ASP A 142 -7.63 -1.40 -23.01
CA ASP A 142 -7.92 -0.17 -23.78
C ASP A 142 -6.74 0.81 -23.86
N GLY A 143 -5.52 0.27 -23.90
CA GLY A 143 -4.29 1.06 -23.96
C GLY A 143 -3.76 1.55 -22.60
N GLU A 144 -4.50 1.32 -21.51
CA GLU A 144 -4.10 1.71 -20.16
C GLU A 144 -3.69 0.51 -19.31
N TRP A 145 -2.60 0.66 -18.55
CA TRP A 145 -2.15 -0.35 -17.59
C TRP A 145 -3.07 -0.38 -16.37
N LYS A 146 -3.65 -1.55 -16.07
CA LYS A 146 -4.53 -1.77 -14.92
C LYS A 146 -3.98 -2.89 -14.05
N VAL A 147 -4.03 -2.72 -12.74
CA VAL A 147 -3.75 -3.81 -11.79
C VAL A 147 -4.92 -4.78 -11.81
N ILE A 148 -4.63 -6.08 -11.90
CA ILE A 148 -5.66 -7.13 -11.90
C ILE A 148 -5.79 -7.85 -10.55
N ASN A 149 -4.80 -7.76 -9.67
CA ASN A 149 -4.81 -8.35 -8.32
C ASN A 149 -4.80 -7.28 -7.20
N THR A 150 -5.76 -6.35 -7.26
CA THR A 150 -5.85 -5.22 -6.31
C THR A 150 -5.94 -5.67 -4.84
N ASP A 151 -6.59 -6.80 -4.56
CA ASP A 151 -6.72 -7.34 -3.19
C ASP A 151 -5.36 -7.59 -2.54
N ASP A 152 -4.36 -8.08 -3.27
CA ASP A 152 -3.04 -8.34 -2.72
C ASP A 152 -2.33 -7.04 -2.31
N ILE A 153 -2.55 -5.96 -3.05
CA ILE A 153 -2.06 -4.63 -2.71
C ILE A 153 -2.74 -4.13 -1.43
N LEU A 154 -4.07 -4.26 -1.35
CA LEU A 154 -4.83 -3.86 -0.17
C LEU A 154 -4.36 -4.64 1.06
N VAL A 155 -4.13 -5.96 0.94
CA VAL A 155 -3.60 -6.78 2.04
C VAL A 155 -2.25 -6.25 2.50
N GLY A 156 -1.37 -5.85 1.58
CA GLY A 156 -0.09 -5.21 1.91
C GLY A 156 -0.25 -3.87 2.64
N ILE A 157 -1.20 -3.03 2.22
CA ILE A 157 -1.52 -1.74 2.87
C ILE A 157 -2.03 -1.96 4.31
N PHE A 158 -2.82 -3.00 4.54
CA PHE A 158 -3.29 -3.39 5.87
C PHE A 158 -2.28 -4.23 6.68
N GLY A 159 -1.00 -4.22 6.30
CA GLY A 159 0.06 -4.90 7.05
C GLY A 159 -0.07 -6.43 7.06
N GLY A 160 -0.65 -7.01 6.01
CA GLY A 160 -0.84 -8.45 5.84
C GLY A 160 -2.17 -9.01 6.36
N LEU A 161 -3.05 -8.17 6.90
CA LEU A 161 -4.34 -8.58 7.45
C LEU A 161 -5.39 -8.74 6.35
N LYS A 162 -5.74 -9.98 6.03
CA LYS A 162 -6.67 -10.32 4.94
C LYS A 162 -8.12 -10.03 5.27
N GLU A 163 -8.44 -9.98 6.55
CA GLU A 163 -9.76 -9.75 7.13
C GLU A 163 -10.29 -8.35 6.83
N PHE A 164 -9.41 -7.38 6.57
CA PHE A 164 -9.80 -6.02 6.19
C PHE A 164 -10.08 -5.84 4.71
N VAL A 165 -9.76 -6.83 3.88
CA VAL A 165 -9.85 -6.74 2.42
C VAL A 165 -10.93 -7.67 1.88
N ARG A 166 -10.98 -8.89 2.40
CA ARG A 166 -12.01 -9.85 2.00
C ARG A 166 -13.32 -9.45 2.67
N SER A 167 -14.36 -9.26 1.86
CA SER A 167 -15.73 -9.20 2.37
C SER A 167 -15.95 -10.40 3.30
N PRO A 168 -16.56 -10.22 4.49
CA PRO A 168 -16.94 -11.35 5.31
C PRO A 168 -17.76 -12.27 4.42
N LEU A 169 -17.28 -13.50 4.25
CA LEU A 169 -17.88 -14.54 3.42
C LEU A 169 -19.41 -14.50 3.56
N ASN A 170 -20.10 -14.46 2.42
CA ASN A 170 -21.52 -14.74 2.18
C ASN A 170 -22.35 -15.18 3.40
#